data_AF-A0A2W6U767-F1
#
_entry.id   AF-A0A2W6U767-F1
#
_cell.length_a   1.000
_cell.length_b   1.000
_cell.length_c   1.000
_cell.angle_alpha   90.00
_cell.angle_beta   90.00
_cell.angle_gamma   90.00
#
_symmetry.space_group_name_H-M   'P 1'
#
loop_
_entity.id
_entity.type
_entity.pdbx_description
1 polymer ?
#
loop_
_entity_poly.entity_id
_entity_poly.type
_entity_poly.pdbx_seq_one_letter_code
_entity_poly.pdbx_strand_id
1 'polypeptide(L)'
;MTRHSNLAQHLVDTLNILCGRFVRAGERIDNPGLVMNPGPKAAQVVNLPRPWETGPRSRIGDFGLIGGEMVTGTLADDILRPGDGQVRILFNHGGNPAAAVPDQRKMTEALKSLDLLVSIDPVMSETARLSHYVLPPKLQFERPDIPIYLFEAALFPQQYTRYSAAIVQPPPQAELCDEWRVFYELARRSGRPIDFMGSSLDMDVPPSEDDLIALTLRDAPVTLEELRRHPQGYFHPAETLADPTDPATAGRFTLFPQDVAAEMAAMTANFFDRCGSPFPLPPVEPPFAPPNEFDRQHPARPAKTVQAQSRLYEPGRSARPGPGIGRRGGNHVGPRIDPARRAGGQHGATRRRVHIPWFWRTAG
;
A
#
# COMPACT_ATOMS: atom_id res chain seq x y z
N MET A 1 14.07 -1.10 5.43
CA MET A 1 13.87 0.17 6.15
C MET A 1 15.12 0.52 6.91
N THR A 2 15.50 1.80 6.98
CA THR A 2 16.70 2.22 7.73
C THR A 2 16.43 2.22 9.23
N ARG A 3 17.46 1.96 10.04
CA ARG A 3 17.33 1.84 11.51
C ARG A 3 16.92 3.15 12.20
N HIS A 4 17.17 4.30 11.57
CA HIS A 4 16.91 5.64 12.09
C HIS A 4 16.12 6.46 11.07
N SER A 5 15.01 5.90 10.59
CA SER A 5 14.21 6.53 9.52
C SER A 5 13.63 7.89 9.94
N ASN A 6 13.28 8.04 11.22
CA ASN A 6 12.79 9.30 11.78
C ASN A 6 13.87 10.39 11.75
N LEU A 7 15.10 10.11 12.23
CA LEU A 7 16.21 11.06 12.16
C LEU A 7 16.57 11.44 10.71
N ALA A 8 16.56 10.47 9.80
CA ALA A 8 16.85 10.72 8.39
C ALA A 8 15.81 11.65 7.75
N GLN A 9 14.53 11.38 7.97
CA GLN A 9 13.44 12.25 7.50
C GLN A 9 13.55 13.64 8.12
N HIS A 10 13.75 13.72 9.44
CA HIS A 10 13.87 14.99 10.16
C HIS A 10 15.05 15.85 9.66
N LEU A 11 16.18 15.22 9.31
CA LEU A 11 17.31 15.92 8.70
C LEU A 11 16.94 16.51 7.35
N VAL A 12 16.27 15.74 6.48
CA VAL A 12 15.83 16.22 5.16
C VAL A 12 14.89 17.41 5.32
N ASP A 13 13.90 17.30 6.20
CA ASP A 13 12.94 18.37 6.45
C ASP A 13 13.61 19.61 7.04
N THR A 14 14.51 19.44 8.02
CA THR A 14 15.31 20.53 8.60
C THR A 14 16.15 21.24 7.56
N LEU A 15 16.81 20.51 6.65
CA LEU A 15 17.59 21.10 5.57
C LEU A 15 16.70 21.89 4.60
N ASN A 16 15.52 21.38 4.25
CA ASN A 16 14.57 22.12 3.41
C ASN A 16 14.11 23.42 4.08
N ILE A 17 13.84 23.39 5.39
CA ILE A 17 13.49 24.57 6.17
C ILE A 17 14.64 25.58 6.21
N LEU A 18 15.86 25.14 6.53
CA LEU A 18 17.04 26.01 6.60
C LEU A 18 17.40 26.63 5.25
N CYS A 19 17.20 25.88 4.16
CA CYS A 19 17.38 26.39 2.80
C CYS A 19 16.20 27.24 2.30
N GLY A 20 15.14 27.44 3.10
CA GLY A 20 13.97 28.23 2.69
C GLY A 20 13.19 27.61 1.53
N ARG A 21 13.19 26.28 1.40
CA ARG A 21 12.49 25.49 0.36
C ARG A 21 11.07 25.18 0.76
N PHE A 22 10.28 26.22 0.99
CA PHE A 22 8.85 26.15 1.26
C PHE A 22 8.18 27.36 0.61
N VAL A 23 6.88 27.23 0.32
CA VAL A 23 6.09 28.26 -0.33
C VAL A 23 5.90 29.46 0.61
N ARG A 24 6.15 30.66 0.12
CA ARG A 24 5.91 31.93 0.85
C ARG A 24 4.57 32.55 0.46
N ALA A 25 4.06 33.44 1.31
CA ALA A 25 2.85 34.19 1.01
C ALA A 25 2.96 34.90 -0.35
N GLY A 26 1.95 34.73 -1.19
CA GLY A 26 1.90 35.26 -2.56
C GLY A 26 2.67 34.44 -3.60
N GLU A 27 3.46 33.43 -3.22
CA GLU A 27 4.06 32.50 -4.18
C GLU A 27 3.00 31.51 -4.69
N ARG A 28 3.17 31.06 -5.94
CA ARG A 28 2.28 30.08 -6.56
C ARG A 28 2.47 28.70 -5.93
N ILE A 29 1.36 28.01 -5.66
CA ILE A 29 1.32 26.59 -5.31
C ILE A 29 0.99 25.83 -6.60
N ASP A 30 1.95 25.03 -7.09
CA ASP A 30 1.77 24.32 -8.36
C ASP A 30 0.63 23.31 -8.32
N ASN A 31 0.47 22.57 -7.21
CA ASN A 31 -0.66 21.69 -6.98
C ASN A 31 -1.17 21.75 -5.52
N PRO A 32 -2.15 22.60 -5.21
CA PRO A 32 -2.80 22.66 -3.90
C PRO A 32 -3.77 21.50 -3.62
N GLY A 33 -3.97 20.59 -4.57
CA GLY A 33 -5.07 19.63 -4.58
C GLY A 33 -6.30 20.15 -5.33
N LEU A 34 -7.22 19.24 -5.62
CA LEU A 34 -8.44 19.49 -6.39
C LEU A 34 -9.66 18.87 -5.73
N VAL A 35 -9.58 17.61 -5.30
CA VAL A 35 -10.73 16.83 -4.83
C VAL A 35 -10.89 16.87 -3.32
N MET A 36 -9.84 16.57 -2.55
CA MET A 36 -9.97 16.39 -1.08
C MET A 36 -9.49 17.55 -0.22
N ASN A 37 -8.90 18.57 -0.83
CA ASN A 37 -8.36 19.70 -0.09
C ASN A 37 -8.77 21.06 -0.68
N PRO A 38 -10.09 21.31 -0.89
CA PRO A 38 -10.53 22.61 -1.35
C PRO A 38 -10.26 23.68 -0.27
N GLY A 39 -9.92 24.89 -0.71
CA GLY A 39 -9.83 26.06 0.16
C GLY A 39 -8.43 26.66 0.34
N PRO A 40 -8.36 27.77 1.10
CA PRO A 40 -7.16 28.60 1.24
C PRO A 40 -5.95 27.81 1.73
N LYS A 41 -4.78 28.23 1.29
CA LYS A 41 -3.50 27.56 1.56
C LYS A 41 -2.52 28.58 2.10
N ALA A 42 -2.57 28.81 3.40
CA ALA A 42 -1.67 29.76 4.04
C ALA A 42 -0.23 29.27 4.03
N ALA A 43 0.70 30.19 3.78
CA ALA A 43 2.14 29.98 3.93
C ALA A 43 2.51 29.91 5.42
N GLN A 44 2.14 28.80 6.07
CA GLN A 44 2.31 28.62 7.49
C GLN A 44 2.79 27.20 7.84
N VAL A 45 3.31 27.07 9.05
CA VAL A 45 3.64 25.77 9.62
C VAL A 45 2.34 25.03 9.94
N VAL A 46 2.15 23.87 9.32
CA VAL A 46 1.05 22.97 9.64
C VAL A 46 1.50 22.08 10.78
N ASN A 47 0.87 22.20 11.95
CA ASN A 47 1.13 21.31 13.06
C ASN A 47 0.44 19.97 12.78
N LEU A 48 1.22 18.96 12.39
CA LEU A 48 0.68 17.62 12.17
C LEU A 48 0.32 16.99 13.51
N PRO A 49 -0.86 16.35 13.62
CA PRO A 49 -1.23 15.65 14.83
C PRO A 49 -0.21 14.54 15.13
N ARG A 50 -0.01 14.25 16.42
CA ARG A 50 0.83 13.16 16.92
C ARG A 50 -0.06 12.02 17.44
N PRO A 51 -0.82 11.32 16.56
CA PRO A 51 -1.80 10.32 17.01
C PRO A 51 -1.15 9.14 17.73
N TRP A 52 0.17 8.94 17.59
CA TRP A 52 0.90 7.94 18.37
C TRP A 52 0.96 8.26 19.87
N GLU A 53 0.72 9.50 20.28
CA GLU A 53 0.75 9.90 21.70
C GLU A 53 -0.60 9.71 22.37
N THR A 54 -1.68 10.06 21.67
CA THR A 54 -3.04 10.17 22.24
C THR A 54 -4.02 9.14 21.72
N GLY A 55 -3.70 8.46 20.62
CA GLY A 55 -4.56 7.46 20.01
C GLY A 55 -4.47 6.08 20.68
N PRO A 56 -5.32 5.13 20.23
CA PRO A 56 -5.22 3.73 20.60
C PRO A 56 -3.81 3.18 20.44
N ARG A 57 -3.41 2.33 21.39
CA ARG A 57 -2.10 1.69 21.41
C ARG A 57 -2.22 0.24 20.95
N SER A 58 -1.26 -0.21 20.17
CA SER A 58 -1.09 -1.62 19.85
C SER A 58 -0.82 -2.39 21.13
N ARG A 59 -1.56 -3.46 21.36
CA ARG A 59 -1.30 -4.40 22.47
C ARG A 59 0.05 -5.11 22.33
N ILE A 60 0.66 -5.05 21.15
CA ILE A 60 2.01 -5.54 20.89
C ILE A 60 2.97 -4.35 20.93
N GLY A 61 3.73 -4.24 22.01
CA GLY A 61 4.83 -3.26 22.11
C GLY A 61 4.42 -1.81 22.37
N ASP A 62 3.14 -1.54 22.68
CA ASP A 62 2.62 -0.22 23.05
C ASP A 62 2.85 0.88 21.99
N PHE A 63 2.89 0.48 20.71
CA PHE A 63 3.03 1.42 19.60
C PHE A 63 1.72 2.16 19.36
N GLY A 64 1.80 3.49 19.25
CA GLY A 64 0.64 4.29 18.84
C GLY A 64 0.41 4.31 17.33
N LEU A 65 -0.66 4.98 16.92
CA LEU A 65 -1.05 5.12 15.51
C LEU A 65 -0.04 5.95 14.69
N ILE A 66 0.22 5.52 13.46
CA ILE A 66 0.97 6.30 12.46
C ILE A 66 0.02 6.59 11.31
N GLY A 67 -0.21 7.87 11.00
CA GLY A 67 -1.16 8.26 9.95
C GLY A 67 -2.60 7.81 10.21
N GLY A 68 -2.97 7.58 11.47
CA GLY A 68 -4.28 7.04 11.86
C GLY A 68 -4.36 5.51 11.86
N GLU A 69 -3.29 4.81 11.44
CA GLU A 69 -3.28 3.36 11.26
C GLU A 69 -2.42 2.65 12.32
N MET A 70 -2.76 1.39 12.60
CA MET A 70 -1.94 0.50 13.42
C MET A 70 -0.70 0.02 12.64
N VAL A 71 0.40 -0.22 13.36
CA VAL A 71 1.68 -0.60 12.74
C VAL A 71 1.62 -2.02 12.19
N THR A 72 1.69 -2.18 10.87
CA THR A 72 1.65 -3.50 10.19
C THR A 72 2.75 -4.45 10.67
N GLY A 73 3.90 -3.92 11.08
CA GLY A 73 5.02 -4.71 11.60
C GLY A 73 4.68 -5.54 12.84
N THR A 74 3.61 -5.21 13.57
CA THR A 74 3.15 -5.99 14.73
C THR A 74 2.00 -6.94 14.41
N LEU A 75 1.47 -6.95 13.18
CA LEU A 75 0.26 -7.70 12.83
C LEU A 75 0.40 -9.20 13.09
N ALA A 76 1.52 -9.81 12.72
CA ALA A 76 1.73 -11.24 12.94
C ALA A 76 1.78 -11.60 14.43
N ASP A 77 2.44 -10.78 15.25
CA ASP A 77 2.48 -10.93 16.71
C ASP A 77 1.11 -10.73 17.33
N ASP A 78 0.33 -9.79 16.80
CA ASP A 78 -1.04 -9.60 17.21
C ASP A 78 -1.80 -10.90 16.95
N ILE A 79 -1.96 -11.32 15.70
CA ILE A 79 -2.72 -12.54 15.38
C ILE A 79 -2.30 -13.77 16.20
N LEU A 80 -0.99 -14.00 16.41
CA LEU A 80 -0.50 -15.18 17.12
C LEU A 80 -0.58 -15.11 18.65
N ARG A 81 -0.49 -13.92 19.27
CA ARG A 81 -0.44 -13.80 20.73
C ARG A 81 -1.86 -13.76 21.33
N PRO A 82 -2.25 -14.76 22.14
CA PRO A 82 -3.54 -14.74 22.83
C PRO A 82 -3.68 -13.55 23.77
N GLY A 83 -4.89 -13.05 23.93
CA GLY A 83 -5.21 -11.98 24.86
C GLY A 83 -6.44 -11.20 24.43
N ASP A 84 -6.85 -10.26 25.29
CA ASP A 84 -7.92 -9.33 24.94
C ASP A 84 -7.52 -8.48 23.72
N GLY A 85 -8.49 -8.21 22.85
CA GLY A 85 -8.26 -7.49 21.59
C GLY A 85 -7.45 -8.26 20.53
N GLN A 86 -7.28 -9.58 20.65
CA GLN A 86 -6.58 -10.37 19.64
C GLN A 86 -7.26 -10.31 18.26
N VAL A 87 -6.48 -10.02 17.20
CA VAL A 87 -6.97 -10.11 15.82
C VAL A 87 -7.24 -11.57 15.46
N ARG A 88 -8.52 -11.90 15.30
CA ARG A 88 -9.02 -13.22 14.87
C ARG A 88 -9.54 -13.24 13.44
N ILE A 89 -9.90 -12.07 12.92
CA ILE A 89 -10.49 -11.89 11.60
C ILE A 89 -9.70 -10.81 10.86
N LEU A 90 -9.34 -11.08 9.61
CA LEU A 90 -8.65 -10.13 8.74
C LEU A 90 -9.35 -10.03 7.37
N PHE A 91 -9.69 -8.81 6.98
CA PHE A 91 -10.05 -8.47 5.61
C PHE A 91 -8.81 -7.93 4.90
N ASN A 92 -8.28 -8.69 3.94
CA ASN A 92 -7.15 -8.31 3.11
C ASN A 92 -7.66 -7.70 1.80
N HIS A 93 -7.66 -6.37 1.69
CA HIS A 93 -8.13 -5.65 0.51
C HIS A 93 -6.96 -5.18 -0.35
N GLY A 94 -6.78 -5.78 -1.53
CA GLY A 94 -5.72 -5.43 -2.48
C GLY A 94 -4.28 -5.61 -1.96
N GLY A 95 -4.11 -6.35 -0.86
CA GLY A 95 -2.82 -6.57 -0.21
C GLY A 95 -2.28 -7.99 -0.41
N ASN A 96 -0.99 -8.18 -0.09
CA ASN A 96 -0.38 -9.51 -0.05
C ASN A 96 0.54 -9.66 1.18
N PRO A 97 -0.01 -9.61 2.41
CA PRO A 97 0.79 -9.67 3.64
C PRO A 97 1.71 -10.90 3.73
N ALA A 98 1.30 -12.05 3.19
CA ALA A 98 2.13 -13.26 3.17
C ALA A 98 3.49 -13.05 2.48
N ALA A 99 3.55 -12.19 1.47
CA ALA A 99 4.78 -11.86 0.73
C ALA A 99 5.40 -10.51 1.14
N ALA A 100 4.56 -9.53 1.49
CA ALA A 100 4.97 -8.14 1.67
C ALA A 100 5.45 -7.80 3.09
N VAL A 101 4.94 -8.50 4.11
CA VAL A 101 5.32 -8.23 5.51
C VAL A 101 6.63 -8.95 5.85
N PRO A 102 7.59 -8.27 6.52
CA PRO A 102 8.82 -8.91 6.98
C PRO A 102 8.55 -10.13 7.88
N ASP A 103 9.49 -11.09 7.86
CA ASP A 103 9.29 -12.42 8.48
C ASP A 103 8.07 -13.15 7.88
N GLN A 104 8.16 -13.44 6.57
CA GLN A 104 7.13 -14.12 5.79
C GLN A 104 6.69 -15.45 6.41
N ARG A 105 7.61 -16.16 7.09
CA ARG A 105 7.29 -17.43 7.76
C ARG A 105 6.31 -17.18 8.91
N LYS A 106 6.64 -16.25 9.81
CA LYS A 106 5.76 -15.89 10.91
C LYS A 106 4.43 -15.31 10.43
N MET A 107 4.46 -14.44 9.43
CA MET A 107 3.24 -13.87 8.85
C MET A 107 2.35 -14.96 8.21
N THR A 108 2.94 -15.92 7.49
CA THR A 108 2.20 -17.05 6.93
C THR A 108 1.54 -17.91 8.00
N GLU A 109 2.24 -18.19 9.10
CA GLU A 109 1.66 -18.94 10.22
C GLU A 109 0.53 -18.15 10.91
N ALA A 110 0.70 -16.84 11.08
CA ALA A 110 -0.35 -15.96 11.58
C ALA A 110 -1.59 -15.98 10.68
N LEU A 111 -1.43 -15.84 9.36
CA LEU A 111 -2.56 -15.85 8.42
C LEU A 111 -3.34 -17.17 8.47
N LYS A 112 -2.64 -18.31 8.62
CA LYS A 112 -3.28 -19.63 8.76
C LYS A 112 -4.01 -19.82 10.09
N SER A 113 -3.64 -19.08 11.14
CA SER A 113 -4.26 -19.22 12.46
C SER A 113 -5.50 -18.35 12.67
N LEU A 114 -5.83 -17.47 11.72
CA LEU A 114 -7.04 -16.66 11.77
C LEU A 114 -8.29 -17.54 11.71
N ASP A 115 -9.35 -17.15 12.45
CA ASP A 115 -10.67 -17.77 12.32
C ASP A 115 -11.30 -17.48 10.96
N LEU A 116 -11.00 -16.30 10.42
CA LEU A 116 -11.50 -15.83 9.14
C LEU A 116 -10.49 -14.90 8.48
N LEU A 117 -10.16 -15.23 7.26
CA LEU A 117 -9.30 -14.46 6.36
C LEU A 117 -10.05 -14.32 5.04
N VAL A 118 -10.43 -13.10 4.71
CA VAL A 118 -11.13 -12.78 3.45
C VAL A 118 -10.19 -11.94 2.62
N SER A 119 -9.87 -12.37 1.40
CA SER A 119 -9.10 -11.56 0.46
C SER A 119 -10.01 -10.98 -0.62
N ILE A 120 -9.93 -9.67 -0.84
CA ILE A 120 -10.51 -8.98 -1.99
C ILE A 120 -9.35 -8.71 -2.94
N ASP A 121 -9.20 -9.56 -3.95
CA ASP A 121 -7.98 -9.66 -4.77
C ASP A 121 -8.31 -10.09 -6.21
N PRO A 122 -7.83 -9.39 -7.24
CA PRO A 122 -8.03 -9.80 -8.64
C PRO A 122 -7.26 -11.08 -9.01
N VAL A 123 -6.27 -11.48 -8.22
CA VAL A 123 -5.46 -12.68 -8.48
C VAL A 123 -5.39 -13.60 -7.28
N MET A 124 -4.99 -14.84 -7.55
CA MET A 124 -4.77 -15.84 -6.51
C MET A 124 -3.39 -15.65 -5.85
N SER A 125 -3.18 -14.50 -5.20
CA SER A 125 -1.96 -14.17 -4.46
C SER A 125 -1.63 -15.18 -3.36
N GLU A 126 -0.41 -15.11 -2.83
CA GLU A 126 0.07 -15.93 -1.71
C GLU A 126 -0.85 -15.79 -0.49
N THR A 127 -1.36 -14.59 -0.24
CA THR A 127 -2.36 -14.35 0.82
C THR A 127 -3.74 -14.91 0.43
N ALA A 128 -4.19 -14.72 -0.81
CA ALA A 128 -5.47 -15.27 -1.29
C ALA A 128 -5.50 -16.80 -1.20
N ARG A 129 -4.38 -17.48 -1.46
CA ARG A 129 -4.24 -18.95 -1.33
C ARG A 129 -4.40 -19.46 0.10
N LEU A 130 -4.13 -18.61 1.09
CA LEU A 130 -4.33 -18.90 2.52
C LEU A 130 -5.72 -18.48 3.01
N SER A 131 -6.49 -17.75 2.20
CA SER A 131 -7.76 -17.16 2.61
C SER A 131 -8.88 -18.18 2.63
N HIS A 132 -9.80 -17.98 3.58
CA HIS A 132 -11.03 -18.76 3.69
C HIS A 132 -12.02 -18.40 2.57
N TYR A 133 -12.05 -17.11 2.19
CA TYR A 133 -12.83 -16.60 1.08
C TYR A 133 -11.97 -15.67 0.22
N VAL A 134 -12.18 -15.74 -1.09
CA VAL A 134 -11.59 -14.82 -2.07
C VAL A 134 -12.73 -14.19 -2.84
N LEU A 135 -12.78 -12.86 -2.84
CA LEU A 135 -13.79 -12.04 -3.51
C LEU A 135 -13.11 -11.28 -4.66
N PRO A 136 -13.32 -11.67 -5.93
CA PRO A 136 -12.64 -11.04 -7.05
C PRO A 136 -13.28 -9.68 -7.38
N PRO A 137 -12.51 -8.58 -7.37
CA PRO A 137 -13.03 -7.27 -7.75
C PRO A 137 -13.10 -7.09 -9.27
N LYS A 138 -13.89 -6.10 -9.72
CA LYS A 138 -13.73 -5.55 -11.07
C LYS A 138 -12.36 -4.88 -11.21
N LEU A 139 -11.75 -4.97 -12.39
CA LEU A 139 -10.50 -4.29 -12.69
C LEU A 139 -10.73 -2.82 -13.11
N GLN A 140 -9.65 -2.03 -13.09
CA GLN A 140 -9.65 -0.58 -13.37
C GLN A 140 -10.29 -0.14 -14.71
N PHE A 141 -10.42 -1.03 -15.69
CA PHE A 141 -11.04 -0.73 -16.99
C PHE A 141 -12.48 -1.24 -17.12
N GLU A 142 -12.94 -2.00 -16.13
CA GLU A 142 -14.26 -2.63 -16.08
C GLU A 142 -15.29 -1.80 -15.30
N ARG A 143 -14.86 -0.65 -14.76
CA ARG A 143 -15.66 0.24 -13.95
C ARG A 143 -15.34 1.70 -14.25
N PRO A 144 -16.26 2.64 -13.99
CA PRO A 144 -15.91 4.04 -13.95
C PRO A 144 -15.03 4.35 -12.75
N ASP A 145 -14.07 5.27 -12.91
CA ASP A 145 -13.15 5.66 -11.83
C ASP A 145 -12.59 7.08 -12.02
N ILE A 146 -12.02 7.64 -10.96
CA ILE A 146 -11.20 8.85 -10.96
C ILE A 146 -9.82 8.55 -10.39
N PRO A 147 -8.77 9.32 -10.74
CA PRO A 147 -7.46 9.15 -10.12
C PRO A 147 -7.51 9.17 -8.59
N ILE A 148 -6.57 8.48 -7.95
CA ILE A 148 -6.45 8.45 -6.49
C ILE A 148 -6.28 9.86 -5.93
N TYR A 149 -7.38 10.37 -5.36
CA TYR A 149 -7.48 11.75 -4.93
C TYR A 149 -6.80 12.02 -3.58
N LEU A 150 -6.62 10.99 -2.74
CA LEU A 150 -5.95 11.09 -1.43
C LEU A 150 -4.49 11.59 -1.51
N PHE A 151 -3.82 11.34 -2.64
CA PHE A 151 -2.42 11.72 -2.87
C PHE A 151 -2.24 12.59 -4.11
N GLU A 152 -3.31 13.22 -4.59
CA GLU A 152 -3.31 13.97 -5.86
C GLU A 152 -2.20 15.03 -5.93
N ALA A 153 -1.96 15.76 -4.83
CA ALA A 153 -0.96 16.81 -4.72
C ALA A 153 0.48 16.29 -4.85
N ALA A 154 0.71 15.03 -4.50
CA ALA A 154 2.02 14.38 -4.60
C ALA A 154 2.23 13.65 -5.93
N LEU A 155 1.14 13.26 -6.60
CA LEU A 155 1.18 12.44 -7.82
C LEU A 155 1.12 13.28 -9.09
N PHE A 156 0.44 14.42 -9.06
CA PHE A 156 0.27 15.29 -10.22
C PHE A 156 1.04 16.61 -10.02
N PRO A 157 1.67 17.15 -11.07
CA PRO A 157 2.38 18.42 -10.98
C PRO A 157 1.43 19.64 -10.93
N GLN A 158 0.15 19.45 -11.25
CA GLN A 158 -0.87 20.50 -11.35
C GLN A 158 -2.23 19.96 -10.90
N GLN A 159 -3.16 20.87 -10.61
CA GLN A 159 -4.54 20.53 -10.22
C GLN A 159 -5.26 19.82 -11.37
N TYR A 160 -5.39 18.50 -11.24
CA TYR A 160 -5.87 17.65 -12.30
C TYR A 160 -6.70 16.49 -11.75
N THR A 161 -7.82 16.20 -12.42
CA THR A 161 -8.54 14.94 -12.26
C THR A 161 -9.18 14.54 -13.58
N ARG A 162 -9.65 13.29 -13.68
CA ARG A 162 -10.26 12.77 -14.90
C ARG A 162 -11.28 11.70 -14.59
N TYR A 163 -12.45 11.81 -15.18
CA TYR A 163 -13.39 10.70 -15.19
C TYR A 163 -12.97 9.69 -16.27
N SER A 164 -12.77 8.44 -15.86
CA SER A 164 -12.57 7.33 -16.77
C SER A 164 -13.83 6.49 -16.76
N ALA A 165 -14.54 6.39 -17.88
CA ALA A 165 -15.64 5.44 -18.01
C ALA A 165 -15.09 3.99 -18.06
N ALA A 166 -15.93 3.01 -17.74
CA ALA A 166 -15.65 1.62 -18.07
C ALA A 166 -15.47 1.49 -19.59
N ILE A 167 -14.35 0.90 -20.01
CA ILE A 167 -14.02 0.71 -21.44
C ILE A 167 -14.00 -0.77 -21.84
N VAL A 168 -14.02 -1.67 -20.86
CA VAL A 168 -14.12 -3.11 -21.06
C VAL A 168 -15.29 -3.62 -20.22
N GLN A 169 -16.03 -4.60 -20.74
CA GLN A 169 -17.04 -5.30 -19.94
C GLN A 169 -16.38 -6.49 -19.25
N PRO A 170 -16.72 -6.78 -17.97
CA PRO A 170 -16.31 -8.01 -17.31
C PRO A 170 -16.63 -9.24 -18.18
N PRO A 171 -15.81 -10.31 -18.12
CA PRO A 171 -16.11 -11.55 -18.80
C PRO A 171 -17.52 -12.06 -18.41
N PRO A 172 -18.38 -12.49 -19.37
CA PRO A 172 -19.77 -12.82 -19.07
C PRO A 172 -19.99 -13.91 -18.00
N GLN A 173 -19.02 -14.80 -17.80
CA GLN A 173 -19.08 -15.86 -16.78
C GLN A 173 -18.45 -15.45 -15.45
N ALA A 174 -17.87 -14.26 -15.35
CA ALA A 174 -17.21 -13.79 -14.14
C ALA A 174 -18.22 -13.10 -13.20
N GLU A 175 -18.30 -13.58 -11.96
CA GLU A 175 -19.12 -12.98 -10.91
C GLU A 175 -18.27 -11.93 -10.15
N LEU A 176 -17.99 -10.80 -10.82
CA LEU A 176 -17.20 -9.71 -10.25
C LEU A 176 -18.09 -8.66 -9.58
N CYS A 177 -17.57 -8.02 -8.53
CA CYS A 177 -18.20 -6.86 -7.91
C CYS A 177 -17.14 -5.84 -7.51
N ASP A 178 -17.49 -4.56 -7.39
CA ASP A 178 -16.55 -3.59 -6.84
C ASP A 178 -16.31 -3.80 -5.36
N GLU A 179 -15.11 -3.45 -4.90
CA GLU A 179 -14.68 -3.68 -3.52
C GLU A 179 -15.54 -2.93 -2.52
N TRP A 180 -15.97 -1.71 -2.87
CA TRP A 180 -16.89 -0.91 -2.05
C TRP A 180 -18.19 -1.67 -1.78
N ARG A 181 -18.65 -2.49 -2.73
CA ARG A 181 -19.89 -3.26 -2.61
C ARG A 181 -19.79 -4.32 -1.53
N VAL A 182 -18.61 -4.92 -1.34
CA VAL A 182 -18.35 -5.89 -0.27
C VAL A 182 -18.60 -5.22 1.10
N PHE A 183 -18.01 -4.06 1.32
CA PHE A 183 -18.16 -3.33 2.58
C PHE A 183 -19.58 -2.80 2.79
N TYR A 184 -20.22 -2.30 1.73
CA TYR A 184 -21.63 -1.89 1.76
C TYR A 184 -22.56 -3.03 2.18
N GLU A 185 -22.41 -4.20 1.56
CA GLU A 185 -23.24 -5.38 1.81
C GLU A 185 -23.01 -6.00 3.20
N LEU A 186 -21.80 -5.88 3.73
CA LEU A 186 -21.49 -6.25 5.12
C LEU A 186 -22.16 -5.30 6.10
N ALA A 187 -22.01 -3.99 5.90
CA ALA A 187 -22.61 -2.98 6.76
C ALA A 187 -24.14 -3.13 6.78
N ARG A 188 -24.76 -3.22 5.60
CA ARG A 188 -26.20 -3.44 5.43
C ARG A 188 -26.70 -4.67 6.19
N ARG A 189 -26.07 -5.84 5.99
CA ARG A 189 -26.48 -7.08 6.70
C ARG A 189 -26.24 -7.02 8.20
N SER A 190 -25.31 -6.20 8.65
CA SER A 190 -25.05 -5.96 10.07
C SER A 190 -25.91 -4.85 10.68
N GLY A 191 -26.80 -4.21 9.91
CA GLY A 191 -27.60 -3.08 10.37
C GLY A 191 -26.78 -1.84 10.71
N ARG A 192 -25.61 -1.68 10.09
CA ARG A 192 -24.71 -0.54 10.31
C ARG A 192 -24.86 0.50 9.19
N PRO A 193 -25.07 1.78 9.52
CA PRO A 193 -25.02 2.85 8.53
C PRO A 193 -23.59 3.04 8.02
N ILE A 194 -23.46 3.62 6.82
CA ILE A 194 -22.19 4.08 6.27
C ILE A 194 -22.30 5.58 6.00
N ASP A 195 -21.37 6.33 6.59
CA ASP A 195 -21.11 7.71 6.20
C ASP A 195 -19.98 7.73 5.18
N PHE A 196 -20.23 8.32 4.01
CA PHE A 196 -19.27 8.47 2.93
C PHE A 196 -19.22 9.93 2.47
N MET A 197 -18.04 10.55 2.55
CA MET A 197 -17.83 11.95 2.18
C MET A 197 -18.84 12.91 2.84
N GLY A 198 -19.09 12.70 4.14
CA GLY A 198 -20.04 13.52 4.91
C GLY A 198 -21.52 13.28 4.57
N SER A 199 -21.86 12.20 3.87
CA SER A 199 -23.26 11.79 3.67
C SER A 199 -23.52 10.36 4.10
N SER A 200 -24.63 10.17 4.81
CA SER A 200 -25.16 8.84 5.07
C SER A 200 -25.65 8.22 3.76
N LEU A 201 -25.17 7.03 3.45
CA LEU A 201 -25.64 6.25 2.30
C LEU A 201 -27.01 5.63 2.59
N ASP A 202 -27.81 5.46 1.54
CA ASP A 202 -29.01 4.62 1.59
C ASP A 202 -28.59 3.15 1.73
N MET A 203 -29.10 2.48 2.76
CA MET A 203 -28.75 1.09 3.06
C MET A 203 -29.75 0.07 2.49
N ASP A 204 -30.84 0.50 1.85
CA ASP A 204 -31.81 -0.36 1.15
C ASP A 204 -31.54 -0.40 -0.36
N VAL A 205 -31.09 0.73 -0.92
CA VAL A 205 -30.73 0.87 -2.33
C VAL A 205 -29.24 1.17 -2.46
N PRO A 206 -28.42 0.24 -3.01
CA PRO A 206 -26.99 0.48 -3.16
C PRO A 206 -26.73 1.64 -4.15
N PRO A 207 -25.79 2.55 -3.84
CA PRO A 207 -25.41 3.60 -4.78
C PRO A 207 -24.75 3.00 -6.02
N SER A 208 -24.79 3.72 -7.14
CA SER A 208 -23.92 3.42 -8.29
C SER A 208 -22.50 3.93 -8.05
N GLU A 209 -21.54 3.45 -8.84
CA GLU A 209 -20.16 3.95 -8.82
C GLU A 209 -20.11 5.45 -9.16
N ASP A 210 -20.96 5.90 -10.08
CA ASP A 210 -21.10 7.32 -10.43
C ASP A 210 -21.63 8.15 -9.26
N ASP A 211 -22.55 7.61 -8.46
CA ASP A 211 -23.04 8.30 -7.26
C ASP A 211 -21.90 8.48 -6.25
N LEU A 212 -21.08 7.44 -6.02
CA LEU A 212 -19.92 7.52 -5.14
C LEU A 212 -18.87 8.52 -5.66
N ILE A 213 -18.61 8.54 -6.97
CA ILE A 213 -17.71 9.52 -7.58
C ILE A 213 -18.28 10.94 -7.42
N ALA A 214 -19.58 11.13 -7.63
CA ALA A 214 -20.23 12.43 -7.45
C ALA A 214 -20.16 12.91 -6.00
N LEU A 215 -20.36 12.02 -5.01
CA LEU A 215 -20.18 12.33 -3.60
C LEU A 215 -18.73 12.71 -3.27
N THR A 216 -17.77 12.05 -3.92
CA THR A 216 -16.33 12.35 -3.78
C THR A 216 -15.98 13.73 -4.34
N LEU A 217 -16.61 14.12 -5.46
CA LEU A 217 -16.40 15.42 -6.11
C LEU A 217 -17.24 16.55 -5.52
N ARG A 218 -18.03 16.31 -4.47
CA ARG A 218 -19.00 17.28 -3.94
C ARG A 218 -18.38 18.65 -3.63
N ASP A 219 -17.22 18.63 -2.99
CA ASP A 219 -16.52 19.84 -2.56
C ASP A 219 -15.40 20.26 -3.54
N ALA A 220 -15.25 19.53 -4.65
CA ALA A 220 -14.31 19.86 -5.71
C ALA A 220 -14.85 21.02 -6.58
N PRO A 221 -13.99 21.81 -7.24
CA PRO A 221 -14.42 22.92 -8.10
C PRO A 221 -14.98 22.45 -9.46
N VAL A 222 -15.19 21.14 -9.64
CA VAL A 222 -15.69 20.52 -10.88
C VAL A 222 -16.69 19.42 -10.55
N THR A 223 -17.83 19.40 -11.24
CA THR A 223 -18.84 18.36 -11.07
C THR A 223 -18.52 17.13 -11.92
N LEU A 224 -19.12 15.97 -11.60
CA LEU A 224 -19.00 14.77 -12.44
C LEU A 224 -19.48 15.01 -13.87
N GLU A 225 -20.58 15.76 -14.05
CA GLU A 225 -21.11 16.09 -15.38
C GLU A 225 -20.10 16.91 -16.20
N GLU A 226 -19.50 17.93 -15.58
CA GLU A 226 -18.48 18.73 -16.25
C GLU A 226 -17.24 17.89 -16.55
N LEU A 227 -16.78 17.08 -15.61
CA LEU A 227 -15.61 16.22 -15.78
C LEU A 227 -15.75 15.25 -16.97
N ARG A 228 -16.97 14.76 -17.25
CA ARG A 228 -17.28 13.92 -18.43
C ARG A 228 -17.11 14.65 -19.76
N ARG A 229 -17.22 15.97 -19.78
CA ARG A 229 -16.99 16.79 -20.98
C ARG A 229 -15.50 16.97 -21.29
N HIS A 230 -14.62 16.58 -20.37
CA HIS A 230 -13.15 16.65 -20.50
C HIS A 230 -12.53 15.24 -20.61
N PRO A 231 -12.60 14.56 -21.77
CA PRO A 231 -12.10 13.19 -21.91
C PRO A 231 -10.59 13.05 -21.72
N GLN A 232 -9.82 14.13 -21.93
CA GLN A 232 -8.39 14.20 -21.65
C GLN A 232 -8.06 14.56 -20.20
N GLY A 233 -9.09 14.72 -19.36
CA GLY A 233 -9.01 15.19 -17.99
C GLY A 233 -9.19 16.69 -17.87
N TYR A 234 -9.62 17.10 -16.68
CA TYR A 234 -9.88 18.48 -16.30
C TYR A 234 -8.67 19.04 -15.57
N PHE A 235 -8.10 20.12 -16.12
CA PHE A 235 -7.08 20.92 -15.48
C PHE A 235 -7.75 22.16 -14.91
N HIS A 236 -7.61 22.37 -13.60
CA HIS A 236 -8.24 23.54 -12.99
C HIS A 236 -7.52 24.81 -13.45
N PRO A 237 -8.23 25.79 -14.03
CA PRO A 237 -7.59 26.94 -14.67
C PRO A 237 -7.12 28.01 -13.69
N ALA A 238 -7.64 28.02 -12.46
CA ALA A 238 -7.28 29.02 -11.48
C ALA A 238 -5.91 28.72 -10.88
N GLU A 239 -5.04 29.73 -10.87
CA GLU A 239 -3.82 29.66 -10.07
C GLU A 239 -4.16 29.79 -8.59
N THR A 240 -3.48 29.00 -7.76
CA THR A 240 -3.57 29.14 -6.31
C THR A 240 -2.29 29.78 -5.79
N LEU A 241 -2.43 30.94 -5.16
CA LEU A 241 -1.35 31.60 -4.45
C LEU A 241 -1.45 31.26 -2.96
N ALA A 242 -0.31 31.16 -2.29
CA ALA A 242 -0.32 30.92 -0.86
C ALA A 242 -0.80 32.16 -0.10
N ASP A 243 -1.77 31.99 0.79
CA ASP A 243 -2.27 33.07 1.63
C ASP A 243 -1.19 33.51 2.64
N PRO A 244 -1.31 34.73 3.20
CA PRO A 244 -0.50 35.13 4.34
C PRO A 244 -0.58 34.11 5.48
N THR A 245 0.51 33.99 6.25
CA THR A 245 0.50 33.21 7.49
C THR A 245 -0.62 33.70 8.40
N ASP A 246 -1.43 32.78 8.92
CA ASP A 246 -2.44 33.13 9.94
C ASP A 246 -1.74 33.70 11.19
N PRO A 247 -2.03 34.95 11.59
CA PRO A 247 -1.42 35.57 12.77
C PRO A 247 -1.66 34.79 14.07
N ALA A 248 -2.78 34.06 14.18
CA ALA A 248 -3.10 33.26 15.36
C ALA A 248 -2.27 31.97 15.46
N THR A 249 -1.80 31.47 14.31
CA THR A 249 -1.05 30.22 14.20
C THR A 249 0.31 30.41 13.52
N ALA A 250 0.85 31.62 13.57
CA ALA A 250 2.20 31.99 13.08
C ALA A 250 3.29 31.30 13.91
N GLY A 251 3.32 29.98 13.85
CA GLY A 251 4.27 29.12 14.50
C GLY A 251 5.61 29.17 13.78
N ARG A 252 6.68 29.01 14.56
CA ARG A 252 8.01 28.73 14.02
C ARG A 252 8.15 27.22 13.80
N PHE A 253 9.03 26.82 12.90
CA PHE A 253 9.38 25.41 12.75
C PHE A 253 10.06 24.89 14.02
N THR A 254 9.66 23.70 14.48
CA THR A 254 10.35 22.99 15.56
C THR A 254 11.45 22.13 14.95
N LEU A 255 12.66 22.67 14.87
CA LEU A 255 13.80 22.01 14.23
C LEU A 255 14.45 20.91 15.09
N PHE A 256 14.15 20.84 16.38
CA PHE A 256 14.79 19.86 17.26
C PHE A 256 13.86 19.47 18.42
N PRO A 257 12.76 18.76 18.13
CA PRO A 257 11.83 18.30 19.17
C PRO A 257 12.51 17.26 20.09
N GLN A 258 11.96 17.08 21.29
CA GLN A 258 12.59 16.28 22.36
C GLN A 258 12.77 14.81 21.99
N ASP A 259 11.85 14.24 21.22
CA ASP A 259 11.90 12.87 20.70
C ASP A 259 13.04 12.68 19.69
N VAL A 260 13.24 13.63 18.77
CA VAL A 260 14.39 13.66 17.86
C VAL A 260 15.69 13.82 18.65
N ALA A 261 15.72 14.68 19.67
CA ALA A 261 16.88 14.85 20.52
C ALA A 261 17.24 13.55 21.26
N ALA A 262 16.24 12.84 21.78
CA ALA A 262 16.41 11.55 22.45
C ALA A 262 16.92 10.47 21.49
N GLU A 263 16.35 10.36 20.28
CA GLU A 263 16.81 9.39 19.28
C GLU A 263 18.23 9.71 18.80
N MET A 264 18.57 10.99 18.63
CA MET A 264 19.92 11.43 18.28
C MET A 264 20.92 11.11 19.38
N ALA A 265 20.57 11.31 20.66
CA ALA A 265 21.39 10.92 21.80
C ALA A 265 21.61 9.39 21.83
N ALA A 266 20.56 8.60 21.62
CA ALA A 266 20.65 7.15 21.57
C ALA A 266 21.51 6.64 20.40
N MET A 267 21.42 7.29 19.23
CA MET A 267 22.26 6.98 18.06
C MET A 267 23.73 7.30 18.34
N THR A 268 24.01 8.48 18.93
CA THR A 268 25.38 8.96 19.18
C THR A 268 26.09 8.20 20.30
N ALA A 269 25.34 7.72 21.30
CA ALA A 269 25.88 6.88 22.37
C ALA A 269 26.59 5.61 21.88
N ASN A 270 26.22 5.09 20.71
CA ASN A 270 26.80 3.88 20.10
C ASN A 270 27.50 4.17 18.76
N PHE A 271 27.86 5.44 18.50
CA PHE A 271 28.39 5.86 17.21
C PHE A 271 29.82 5.36 16.97
N PHE A 272 30.68 5.44 18.00
CA PHE A 272 32.09 5.07 17.90
C PHE A 272 32.33 3.55 17.97
N ASP A 273 31.44 2.77 18.58
CA ASP A 273 31.51 1.30 18.57
C ASP A 273 31.30 0.69 17.17
N ARG A 274 30.83 1.49 16.20
CA ARG A 274 30.51 1.05 14.83
C ARG A 274 31.59 1.38 13.81
N CYS A 275 32.60 2.17 14.16
CA CYS A 275 33.68 2.56 13.24
C CYS A 275 34.71 1.44 12.97
N GLY A 276 34.56 0.26 13.57
CA GLY A 276 35.46 -0.90 13.38
C GLY A 276 34.80 -2.16 12.81
N SER A 277 33.48 -2.17 12.57
CA SER A 277 32.81 -3.31 11.95
C SER A 277 32.71 -3.07 10.44
N PRO A 278 33.17 -3.99 9.57
CA PRO A 278 32.93 -3.86 8.14
C PRO A 278 31.42 -3.82 7.98
N PHE A 279 30.90 -2.66 7.60
CA PHE A 279 29.49 -2.42 7.35
C PHE A 279 28.98 -3.58 6.49
N PRO A 280 28.21 -4.54 7.03
CA PRO A 280 27.54 -5.47 6.15
C PRO A 280 26.39 -4.61 5.65
N LEU A 281 26.59 -3.93 4.52
CA LEU A 281 25.48 -3.89 3.59
C LEU A 281 25.11 -5.37 3.47
N PRO A 282 23.94 -5.84 3.94
CA PRO A 282 23.48 -7.13 3.46
C PRO A 282 23.63 -7.04 1.94
N PRO A 283 24.26 -8.02 1.28
CA PRO A 283 24.38 -7.99 -0.17
C PRO A 283 23.01 -7.62 -0.69
N VAL A 284 22.94 -6.50 -1.43
CA VAL A 284 21.69 -6.08 -2.04
C VAL A 284 21.35 -7.21 -2.98
N GLU A 285 20.45 -8.09 -2.52
CA GLU A 285 19.92 -9.16 -3.33
C GLU A 285 19.28 -8.52 -4.56
N PRO A 286 19.42 -9.15 -5.73
CA PRO A 286 18.91 -8.59 -6.97
C PRO A 286 17.42 -8.22 -6.81
N PRO A 287 16.94 -7.13 -7.43
CA PRO A 287 15.52 -6.87 -7.55
C PRO A 287 14.94 -7.80 -8.63
N PHE A 288 15.05 -9.10 -8.40
CA PHE A 288 14.11 -10.06 -8.94
C PHE A 288 13.25 -10.49 -7.76
N ALA A 289 12.29 -9.65 -7.38
CA ALA A 289 11.02 -10.25 -7.00
C ALA A 289 10.54 -10.96 -8.28
N PRO A 290 10.29 -12.28 -8.26
CA PRO A 290 9.56 -12.87 -9.38
C PRO A 290 8.29 -12.03 -9.55
N PRO A 291 7.88 -11.71 -10.79
CA PRO A 291 6.65 -11.00 -11.02
C PRO A 291 5.56 -11.62 -10.15
N ASN A 292 4.82 -10.78 -9.43
CA ASN A 292 3.67 -11.28 -8.69
C ASN A 292 2.75 -11.99 -9.71
N GLU A 293 1.85 -12.85 -9.24
CA GLU A 293 1.06 -13.67 -10.15
C GLU A 293 0.31 -12.83 -11.20
N PHE A 294 -0.07 -11.60 -10.84
CA PHE A 294 -0.65 -10.61 -11.76
C PHE A 294 0.31 -10.20 -12.89
N ASP A 295 1.55 -9.81 -12.57
CA ASP A 295 2.56 -9.45 -13.55
C ASP A 295 2.92 -10.64 -14.49
N ARG A 296 2.81 -11.88 -14.01
CA ARG A 296 3.00 -13.09 -14.84
C ARG A 296 1.85 -13.35 -15.80
N GLN A 297 0.63 -12.97 -15.43
CA GLN A 297 -0.59 -13.19 -16.23
C GLN A 297 -0.80 -12.10 -17.30
N HIS A 298 -0.11 -10.95 -17.20
CA HIS A 298 -0.24 -9.82 -18.14
C HIS A 298 1.09 -9.38 -18.77
N PRO A 299 1.67 -10.18 -19.69
CA PRO A 299 3.01 -9.94 -20.27
C PRO A 299 3.11 -8.76 -21.25
N ALA A 300 2.03 -8.02 -21.51
CA ALA A 300 1.96 -6.99 -22.55
C ALA A 300 2.61 -5.63 -22.17
N ARG A 301 3.26 -5.51 -21.01
CA ARG A 301 4.09 -4.35 -20.70
C ARG A 301 5.45 -4.48 -21.39
N PRO A 302 5.83 -3.64 -22.37
CA PRO A 302 7.24 -3.45 -22.65
C PRO A 302 7.87 -2.86 -21.38
N ALA A 303 8.90 -3.52 -20.86
CA ALA A 303 9.65 -3.08 -19.69
C ALA A 303 10.35 -1.73 -19.95
N LYS A 304 9.61 -0.61 -19.82
CA LYS A 304 10.08 0.78 -19.79
C LYS A 304 9.03 1.55 -18.99
N THR A 305 9.22 1.93 -17.72
CA THR A 305 10.28 2.81 -17.23
C THR A 305 10.46 2.60 -15.72
N VAL A 306 11.57 1.98 -15.33
CA VAL A 306 12.27 2.27 -14.07
C VAL A 306 13.67 2.62 -14.53
N GLN A 307 14.12 3.84 -14.23
CA GLN A 307 15.53 4.21 -14.44
C GLN A 307 16.39 3.23 -13.64
N ALA A 308 16.99 2.25 -14.33
CA ALA A 308 17.98 1.37 -13.77
C ALA A 308 19.21 1.43 -14.67
N GLN A 309 20.25 2.03 -14.09
CA GLN A 309 21.57 2.20 -14.65
C GLN A 309 22.22 0.83 -14.86
N SER A 310 22.74 0.62 -16.05
CA SER A 310 23.51 -0.55 -16.44
C SER A 310 24.85 -0.62 -15.70
N ARG A 311 25.32 -1.83 -15.39
CA ARG A 311 26.74 -2.03 -15.06
C ARG A 311 27.53 -2.34 -16.31
N LEU A 312 28.52 -1.49 -16.57
CA LEU A 312 29.72 -1.85 -17.30
C LEU A 312 30.48 -2.90 -16.46
N TYR A 313 30.86 -3.97 -17.13
CA TYR A 313 31.90 -4.89 -16.68
C TYR A 313 33.23 -4.21 -17.01
N GLU A 314 34.08 -3.90 -16.02
CA GLU A 314 35.49 -3.65 -16.31
C GLU A 314 36.25 -4.98 -16.25
N PRO A 315 36.79 -5.48 -17.37
CA PRO A 315 37.77 -6.55 -17.33
C PRO A 315 39.15 -5.94 -16.99
N GLY A 316 39.67 -6.24 -15.81
CA GLY A 316 41.10 -6.13 -15.54
C GLY A 316 41.50 -5.36 -14.29
N ARG A 317 41.62 -6.06 -13.16
CA ARG A 317 42.79 -5.88 -12.29
C ARG A 317 43.30 -7.25 -11.85
N SER A 318 44.43 -7.60 -12.45
CA SER A 318 45.31 -8.68 -12.06
C SER A 318 45.93 -8.40 -10.69
N ALA A 319 45.80 -9.33 -9.76
CA ALA A 319 46.72 -9.49 -8.64
C ALA A 319 46.96 -11.00 -8.42
N ARG A 320 48.24 -11.37 -8.59
CA ARG A 320 48.92 -12.67 -8.74
C ARG A 320 48.43 -13.85 -7.88
N PRO A 321 48.59 -15.11 -8.38
CA PRO A 321 48.37 -16.33 -7.59
C PRO A 321 49.58 -16.69 -6.72
N GLY A 322 49.32 -17.17 -5.50
CA GLY A 322 50.31 -17.90 -4.68
C GLY A 322 50.44 -19.37 -5.13
N PRO A 323 51.60 -20.03 -4.92
CA PRO A 323 51.90 -21.32 -5.53
C PRO A 323 51.21 -22.47 -4.80
N GLY A 324 50.98 -23.54 -5.56
CA GLY A 324 50.07 -24.62 -5.22
C GLY A 324 50.59 -25.67 -4.24
N ILE A 325 49.64 -26.49 -3.81
CA ILE A 325 49.86 -27.86 -3.34
C ILE A 325 48.76 -28.71 -4.00
N GLY A 326 49.20 -29.74 -4.72
CA GLY A 326 48.33 -30.53 -5.59
C GLY A 326 47.77 -31.81 -4.98
N ARG A 327 46.97 -32.45 -5.86
CA ARG A 327 46.60 -33.87 -5.99
C ARG A 327 45.50 -34.44 -5.09
N ARG A 328 44.40 -34.81 -5.76
CA ARG A 328 43.84 -36.16 -6.06
C ARG A 328 42.31 -35.97 -6.15
N GLY A 329 41.59 -36.28 -7.24
CA GLY A 329 41.64 -37.47 -8.07
C GLY A 329 40.62 -38.47 -7.52
N GLY A 330 39.38 -38.45 -8.04
CA GLY A 330 38.32 -39.36 -7.61
C GLY A 330 37.02 -39.19 -8.39
N ASN A 331 36.94 -39.86 -9.54
CA ASN A 331 35.69 -40.13 -10.25
C ASN A 331 34.79 -41.02 -9.38
N HIS A 332 33.50 -40.67 -9.24
CA HIS A 332 32.46 -41.68 -9.08
C HIS A 332 31.20 -41.32 -9.84
N VAL A 333 30.83 -42.24 -10.74
CA VAL A 333 29.63 -42.30 -11.57
C VAL A 333 28.61 -43.19 -10.87
N GLY A 334 27.33 -42.79 -10.92
CA GLY A 334 26.18 -43.70 -10.84
C GLY A 334 25.01 -43.18 -9.99
N PRO A 335 23.76 -43.62 -10.25
CA PRO A 335 23.12 -43.65 -11.57
C PRO A 335 21.74 -42.96 -11.58
N ARG A 336 21.27 -42.64 -12.79
CA ARG A 336 19.90 -42.22 -13.10
C ARG A 336 18.89 -43.34 -12.80
N ILE A 337 17.72 -42.99 -12.28
CA ILE A 337 16.56 -43.89 -12.17
C ILE A 337 15.44 -43.35 -13.07
N ASP A 338 14.95 -44.25 -13.92
CA ASP A 338 13.85 -44.15 -14.88
C ASP A 338 12.49 -44.40 -14.15
N PRO A 339 11.35 -43.82 -14.59
CA PRO A 339 10.11 -43.79 -13.83
C PRO A 339 9.14 -44.90 -14.27
N ALA A 340 8.69 -45.77 -13.35
CA ALA A 340 7.38 -46.42 -13.42
C ALA A 340 7.07 -47.34 -12.21
N ARG A 341 5.78 -47.32 -11.79
CA ARG A 341 5.05 -48.21 -10.85
C ARG A 341 5.27 -47.93 -9.35
N ARG A 342 4.26 -47.87 -8.48
CA ARG A 342 2.83 -48.20 -8.55
C ARG A 342 2.12 -47.64 -7.30
N ALA A 343 0.85 -47.27 -7.49
CA ALA A 343 -0.31 -47.50 -6.62
C ALA A 343 -0.42 -46.87 -5.22
N GLY A 344 -1.57 -46.19 -5.03
CA GLY A 344 -2.46 -46.48 -3.90
C GLY A 344 -2.43 -45.51 -2.73
N GLY A 345 -3.35 -44.55 -2.73
CA GLY A 345 -3.61 -43.70 -1.56
C GLY A 345 -4.73 -42.69 -1.80
N GLN A 346 -5.98 -43.17 -1.83
CA GLN A 346 -7.17 -42.33 -1.78
C GLN A 346 -7.26 -41.65 -0.41
N HIS A 347 -7.24 -40.32 -0.34
CA HIS A 347 -7.92 -39.53 0.71
C HIS A 347 -8.61 -38.35 0.02
N GLY A 348 -9.94 -38.44 -0.05
CA GLY A 348 -10.79 -37.44 -0.68
C GLY A 348 -10.96 -36.21 0.19
N ALA A 349 -10.55 -35.06 -0.32
CA ALA A 349 -11.05 -33.76 0.11
C ALA A 349 -12.06 -33.30 -0.95
N THR A 350 -13.34 -33.48 -0.65
CA THR A 350 -14.46 -32.97 -1.44
C THR A 350 -14.43 -31.44 -1.44
N ARG A 351 -13.85 -30.83 -2.49
CA ARG A 351 -14.03 -29.40 -2.79
C ARG A 351 -15.51 -29.15 -3.09
N ARG A 352 -16.26 -28.60 -2.14
CA ARG A 352 -17.58 -28.04 -2.42
C ARG A 352 -17.39 -26.76 -3.24
N ARG A 353 -17.68 -26.81 -4.54
CA ARG A 353 -18.11 -25.60 -5.27
C ARG A 353 -19.44 -25.18 -4.64
N VAL A 354 -19.44 -24.10 -3.88
CA VAL A 354 -20.68 -23.47 -3.46
C VAL A 354 -21.11 -22.58 -4.62
N HIS A 355 -22.06 -23.08 -5.41
CA HIS A 355 -22.85 -22.26 -6.32
C HIS A 355 -23.79 -21.45 -5.42
N ILE A 356 -23.64 -20.13 -5.38
CA ILE A 356 -24.62 -19.25 -4.72
C ILE A 356 -25.65 -18.90 -5.78
N PRO A 357 -26.87 -19.46 -5.77
CA PRO A 357 -27.88 -19.09 -6.74
C PRO A 357 -28.53 -17.78 -6.28
N TRP A 358 -28.25 -16.70 -7.01
CA TRP A 358 -28.99 -15.44 -6.92
C TRP A 358 -30.44 -15.69 -7.34
N PHE A 359 -31.36 -15.81 -6.39
CA PHE A 359 -32.80 -15.90 -6.68
C PHE A 359 -33.47 -14.55 -6.44
N TRP A 360 -33.79 -13.87 -7.54
CA TRP A 360 -34.92 -12.97 -7.61
C TRP A 360 -36.20 -13.81 -7.70
N ARG A 361 -37.10 -13.71 -6.72
CA ARG A 361 -38.53 -13.95 -6.92
C ARG A 361 -39.30 -12.89 -6.15
N THR A 362 -39.90 -11.99 -6.91
CA THR A 362 -41.12 -11.28 -6.54
C THR A 362 -42.26 -12.29 -6.40
N ALA A 363 -43.07 -12.15 -5.35
CA ALA A 363 -44.53 -12.32 -5.34
C ALA A 363 -45.04 -12.49 -3.90
N GLY A 364 -46.04 -11.69 -3.52
CA GLY A 364 -46.91 -11.91 -2.37
C GLY A 364 -47.11 -10.69 -1.52
#